data_AF-A0A958LZU4-F1
#
_entry.id   AF-A0A958LZU4-F1
#
_cell.length_a   1.000
_cell.length_b   1.000
_cell.length_c   1.000
_cell.angle_alpha   90.00
_cell.angle_beta   90.00
_cell.angle_gamma   90.00
#
_symmetry.space_group_name_H-M   'P 1'
#
loop_
_entity.id
_entity.type
_entity.pdbx_description
1 polymer ?
#
loop_
_entity_poly.entity_id
_entity_poly.type
_entity_poly.pdbx_seq_one_letter_code
_entity_poly.pdbx_strand_id
1 'polypeptide(L)'
;YFPIPLAVLAAIGLVGVFSGAANTPIACTLMAMELFGAPIGVLAAIASFSSYAISGHHGIYSSQRIHIPKSKYASKTIDLLTFFCKKASIKK
;
A
#
# COMPACT_ATOMS: atom_id res chain seq x y z
N TYR A 1 -18.25 -17.95 11.40
CA TYR A 1 -18.18 -17.63 9.96
C TYR A 1 -18.27 -16.11 9.86
N PHE A 2 -17.23 -15.44 9.37
CA PHE A 2 -17.29 -13.99 9.13
C PHE A 2 -18.28 -13.71 7.99
N PRO A 3 -19.31 -12.86 8.16
CA PRO A 3 -20.45 -12.75 7.24
C PRO A 3 -20.15 -12.01 5.92
N ILE A 4 -18.89 -11.96 5.47
CA ILE A 4 -18.50 -11.32 4.20
C ILE A 4 -17.90 -12.33 3.19
N PRO A 5 -18.04 -12.06 1.89
CA PRO A 5 -17.50 -12.92 0.85
C PRO A 5 -15.96 -12.95 0.89
N LEU A 6 -15.37 -14.14 0.78
CA LEU A 6 -13.91 -14.32 0.71
C LEU A 6 -13.28 -13.53 -0.46
N ALA A 7 -14.00 -13.37 -1.56
CA ALA A 7 -13.54 -12.61 -2.73
C ALA A 7 -13.29 -11.12 -2.40
N VAL A 8 -14.15 -10.50 -1.60
CA VAL A 8 -13.99 -9.09 -1.19
C VAL A 8 -12.79 -8.94 -0.26
N LEU A 9 -12.60 -9.90 0.66
CA LEU A 9 -11.45 -9.91 1.55
C LEU A 9 -10.13 -10.06 0.78
N ALA A 10 -10.08 -10.96 -0.21
CA ALA A 10 -8.92 -11.14 -1.08
C ALA A 10 -8.62 -9.88 -1.92
N ALA A 11 -9.65 -9.25 -2.49
CA ALA A 11 -9.51 -8.01 -3.27
C ALA A 11 -8.90 -6.87 -2.43
N ILE A 12 -9.39 -6.67 -1.21
CA ILE A 12 -8.88 -5.65 -0.27
C ILE A 12 -7.42 -5.93 0.09
N GLY A 13 -7.06 -7.19 0.33
CA GLY A 13 -5.68 -7.60 0.63
C GLY A 13 -4.71 -7.36 -0.53
N LEU A 14 -5.11 -7.71 -1.76
CA LEU A 14 -4.32 -7.48 -2.98
C LEU A 14 -4.02 -5.98 -3.16
N VAL A 15 -5.06 -5.14 -3.06
CA VAL A 15 -4.95 -3.69 -3.24
C VAL A 15 -4.11 -3.05 -2.14
N GLY A 16 -4.29 -3.49 -0.89
CA GLY A 16 -3.50 -3.02 0.24
C GLY A 16 -2.00 -3.30 0.04
N VAL A 17 -1.63 -4.54 -0.27
CA VAL A 17 -0.22 -4.92 -0.47
C VAL A 17 0.40 -4.19 -1.66
N PHE A 18 -0.30 -4.16 -2.80
CA PHE A 18 0.23 -3.56 -4.02
C PHE A 18 0.41 -2.04 -3.89
N SER A 19 -0.57 -1.35 -3.29
CA SER A 19 -0.48 0.10 -3.02
C SER A 19 0.71 0.44 -2.11
N GLY A 20 0.94 -0.34 -1.05
CA GLY A 20 2.06 -0.15 -0.13
C GLY A 20 3.40 -0.37 -0.83
N ALA A 21 3.55 -1.50 -1.54
CA ALA A 21 4.78 -1.82 -2.24
C ALA A 21 5.09 -0.82 -3.36
N ALA A 22 4.12 -0.44 -4.18
CA ALA A 22 4.32 0.41 -5.35
C ALA A 22 4.23 1.92 -5.06
N ASN A 23 3.79 2.33 -3.86
CA ASN A 23 3.54 3.74 -3.51
C ASN A 23 2.60 4.47 -4.50
N THR A 24 1.53 3.80 -4.95
CA THR A 24 0.59 4.32 -5.96
C THR A 24 -0.89 4.08 -5.58
N PRO A 25 -1.40 4.71 -4.50
CA PRO A 25 -2.75 4.44 -3.97
C PRO A 25 -3.87 4.74 -4.98
N ILE A 26 -3.72 5.79 -5.79
CA ILE A 26 -4.72 6.20 -6.78
C ILE A 26 -4.83 5.17 -7.92
N ALA A 27 -3.68 4.76 -8.47
CA ALA A 27 -3.64 3.76 -9.55
C ALA A 27 -4.15 2.40 -9.05
N CYS A 28 -3.77 2.01 -7.83
CA CYS A 28 -4.21 0.76 -7.22
C CYS A 28 -5.72 0.74 -6.96
N THR A 29 -6.31 1.88 -6.61
CA THR A 29 -7.78 2.01 -6.44
C THR A 29 -8.51 1.88 -7.77
N LEU A 30 -8.03 2.54 -8.82
CA LEU A 30 -8.61 2.41 -10.17
C LEU A 30 -8.52 0.97 -10.67
N MET A 31 -7.34 0.34 -10.55
CA MET A 31 -7.14 -1.06 -10.88
C MET A 31 -8.13 -1.99 -10.16
N ALA A 32 -8.41 -1.73 -8.88
CA ALA A 32 -9.39 -2.51 -8.11
C ALA A 32 -10.83 -2.35 -8.63
N MET A 33 -11.21 -1.13 -9.02
CA MET A 33 -12.54 -0.85 -9.58
C MET A 33 -12.74 -1.53 -10.94
N GLU A 34 -11.69 -1.60 -11.77
CA GLU A 34 -11.75 -2.30 -13.06
C GLU A 34 -11.81 -3.82 -12.88
N LEU A 35 -11.09 -4.39 -11.90
CA LEU A 35 -11.03 -5.84 -11.67
C LEU A 35 -12.23 -6.42 -10.93
N PHE A 36 -12.69 -5.74 -9.88
CA PHE A 36 -13.71 -6.25 -8.96
C PHE A 36 -15.04 -5.48 -9.05
N GLY A 37 -15.06 -4.37 -9.79
CA GLY A 37 -16.22 -3.51 -9.98
C GLY A 37 -16.22 -2.25 -9.11
N ALA A 38 -16.98 -1.25 -9.56
CA ALA A 38 -17.19 0.02 -8.88
C ALA A 38 -17.62 -0.04 -7.39
N PRO A 39 -18.48 -0.98 -6.93
CA PRO A 39 -18.94 -0.94 -5.53
C PRO A 39 -17.83 -1.20 -4.50
N ILE A 40 -16.74 -1.86 -4.89
CA ILE A 40 -15.60 -2.15 -4.00
C ILE A 40 -14.60 -0.98 -3.98
N GLY A 41 -14.74 0.00 -4.88
CA GLY A 41 -13.82 1.13 -5.04
C GLY A 41 -13.56 1.91 -3.75
N VAL A 42 -14.60 2.13 -2.93
CA VAL A 42 -14.45 2.86 -1.65
C VAL A 42 -13.64 2.05 -0.64
N LEU A 43 -13.87 0.73 -0.54
CA LEU A 43 -13.11 -0.14 0.36
C LEU A 43 -11.66 -0.30 -0.11
N ALA A 44 -11.45 -0.40 -1.42
CA ALA A 44 -10.13 -0.43 -2.05
C ALA A 44 -9.36 0.88 -1.81
N ALA A 45 -10.04 2.04 -1.88
CA ALA A 45 -9.44 3.33 -1.58
C ALA A 45 -8.98 3.40 -0.12
N ILE A 46 -9.84 3.05 0.83
CA ILE A 46 -9.49 3.09 2.27
C ILE A 46 -8.30 2.16 2.55
N ALA A 47 -8.35 0.92 2.06
CA ALA A 47 -7.28 -0.05 2.27
C ALA A 47 -5.95 0.37 1.62
N SER A 48 -6.00 0.90 0.39
CA SER A 48 -4.82 1.37 -0.32
C SER A 48 -4.16 2.57 0.37
N PHE A 49 -4.95 3.51 0.90
CA PHE A 49 -4.46 4.68 1.64
C PHE A 49 -3.90 4.32 3.01
N SER A 50 -4.57 3.41 3.75
CA SER A 50 -4.05 2.90 5.02
C SER A 50 -2.69 2.20 4.83
N SER A 51 -2.57 1.35 3.81
CA SER A 51 -1.29 0.69 3.50
C SER A 51 -0.22 1.68 3.03
N TYR A 52 -0.60 2.65 2.19
CA TYR A 52 0.31 3.71 1.72
C TYR A 52 0.84 4.57 2.87
N ALA A 53 0.04 4.85 3.90
CA ALA A 53 0.46 5.58 5.08
C ALA A 53 1.46 4.77 5.93
N ILE A 54 1.29 3.45 6.01
CA ILE A 54 2.15 2.55 6.78
C ILE A 54 3.46 2.22 6.02
N SER A 55 3.45 2.12 4.69
CA SER A 55 4.59 1.60 3.91
C SER A 55 5.79 2.57 3.75
N GLY A 56 5.72 3.80 4.28
CA GLY A 56 6.82 4.77 4.20
C GLY A 56 7.08 5.31 2.79
N HIS A 57 8.29 5.83 2.53
CA HIS A 57 8.66 6.43 1.23
C HIS A 57 9.31 5.44 0.26
N HIS A 58 9.64 4.24 0.73
CA HIS A 58 10.30 3.23 -0.09
C HIS A 58 9.26 2.35 -0.78
N GLY A 59 9.32 2.33 -2.12
CA GLY A 59 8.56 1.39 -2.94
C GLY A 59 9.47 0.49 -3.77
N ILE A 60 8.86 -0.39 -4.57
CA ILE A 60 9.57 -1.22 -5.58
C ILE A 60 10.25 -0.37 -6.67
N TYR A 61 9.79 0.85 -6.88
CA TYR A 61 10.37 1.77 -7.87
C TYR A 61 11.38 2.72 -7.21
N SER A 62 12.67 2.37 -7.26
CA SER A 62 13.75 3.20 -6.69
C SER A 62 13.95 4.55 -7.39
N SER A 63 13.41 4.71 -8.62
CA SER A 63 13.49 5.94 -9.42
C SER A 63 12.30 6.88 -9.23
N GLN A 64 11.32 6.50 -8.41
CA GLN A 64 10.11 7.30 -8.19
C GLN A 64 10.47 8.62 -7.49
N ARG A 65 10.26 9.75 -8.19
CA ARG A 65 10.58 11.08 -7.70
C ARG A 65 9.56 11.49 -6.63
N ILE A 66 10.02 11.68 -5.39
CA ILE A 66 9.19 12.18 -4.29
C ILE A 66 9.13 13.70 -4.41
N HIS A 67 8.07 14.24 -5.02
CA HIS A 67 7.86 15.68 -5.14
C HIS A 67 7.33 16.32 -3.84
N ILE A 68 6.55 15.57 -3.04
CA ILE A 68 5.99 16.02 -1.77
C ILE A 68 6.25 14.90 -0.74
N PRO A 69 6.96 15.15 0.36
CA PRO A 69 7.16 14.15 1.40
C PRO A 69 5.83 13.86 2.12
N LYS A 70 5.51 12.57 2.32
CA LYS A 70 4.46 12.13 3.26
C LYS A 70 4.83 12.68 4.65
N SER A 71 3.83 13.23 5.34
CA SER A 71 3.90 13.82 6.69
C SER A 71 5.13 13.40 7.54
N LYS A 72 5.90 14.41 7.99
CA LYS A 72 7.19 14.27 8.71
C LYS A 72 7.12 13.47 10.02
N TYR A 73 5.92 13.26 10.59
CA TYR A 73 5.75 12.72 11.94
C TYR A 73 5.47 11.21 12.00
N ALA A 74 4.76 10.62 11.03
CA ALA A 74 4.44 9.19 11.05
C ALA A 74 5.47 8.32 10.30
N SER A 75 6.18 8.91 9.33
CA SER A 75 7.12 8.18 8.45
C SER A 75 8.42 7.82 9.16
N LYS A 76 8.91 8.62 10.11
CA LYS A 76 10.29 8.51 10.62
C LYS A 76 10.55 7.22 11.41
N THR A 77 9.56 6.73 12.16
CA THR A 77 9.66 5.47 12.91
C THR A 77 9.48 4.25 12.01
N ILE A 78 8.60 4.33 11.00
CA ILE A 78 8.32 3.20 10.10
C ILE A 78 9.39 3.08 9.00
N ASP A 79 9.87 4.19 8.43
CA ASP A 79 11.00 4.17 7.49
C ASP A 79 12.26 3.63 8.17
N LEU A 80 12.49 3.88 9.47
CA LEU A 80 13.61 3.26 10.19
C LEU A 80 13.44 1.74 10.30
N LEU A 81 12.25 1.24 10.64
CA LEU A 81 11.99 -0.20 10.74
C LEU A 81 12.06 -0.89 9.37
N THR A 82 11.52 -0.29 8.31
CA THR A 82 11.59 -0.82 6.94
C THR A 82 13.02 -0.74 6.38
N PHE A 83 13.79 0.30 6.71
CA PHE A 83 15.21 0.40 6.37
C PHE A 83 16.07 -0.65 7.11
N PHE A 84 15.83 -0.89 8.40
CA PHE A 84 16.51 -1.93 9.17
C PHE A 84 16.18 -3.33 8.65
N CYS A 85 14.91 -3.61 8.35
CA CYS A 85 14.50 -4.89 7.77
C CYS A 85 15.10 -5.10 6.36
N LYS A 86 15.15 -4.07 5.51
CA LYS A 86 15.79 -4.15 4.19
C LYS A 86 17.30 -4.33 4.28
N LYS A 87 17.97 -3.68 5.25
CA LYS A 87 19.39 -3.87 5.52
C LYS A 87 19.70 -5.28 6.03
N ALA A 88 18.76 -5.93 6.72
CA ALA A 88 18.87 -7.34 7.11
C ALA A 88 18.69 -8.30 5.91
N SER A 89 17.86 -7.97 4.92
CA SER A 89 17.63 -8.85 3.75
C SER A 89 18.67 -8.71 2.62
N ILE A 90 19.40 -7.59 2.53
CA ILE A 90 20.49 -7.40 1.54
C ILE A 90 21.83 -7.99 2.04
N LYS A 91 21.87 -8.50 3.29
CA LYS A 91 23.04 -9.17 3.87
C LYS A 91 22.92 -10.71 3.83
N LYS A 92 22.45 -11.25 2.69
CA LYS A 92 22.64 -12.65 2.31
C LYS A 92 23.65 -12.72 1.18
#